data_AF-A0A2U0S6L7-F1
#
_entry.id   AF-A0A2U0S6L7-F1
#
_cell.length_a   1.000
_cell.length_b   1.000
_cell.length_c   1.000
_cell.angle_alpha   90.00
_cell.angle_beta   90.00
_cell.angle_gamma   90.00
#
_symmetry.space_group_name_H-M   'P 1'
#
loop_
_entity.id
_entity.type
_entity.pdbx_description
1 polymer ?
#
loop_
_entity_poly.entity_id
_entity_poly.type
_entity_poly.pdbx_seq_one_letter_code
_entity_poly.pdbx_strand_id
1 'polypeptide(L)'
;MASDVTGNNFLKEWEEARHVLRTYDDRLHDLRKFGFSFITAFLTTSTILFENWIRPPGTDFAGEPLPELVKATILGVTMLLIFGLFLLDRNFRVLHKAVSIRTNILERLLNIEVTDVISQRYMLSGIQICVTTLYLFFIVAACLLGSQVLSRTMIFVYGMGVFLGGLIVLLSFDFVVLRYRYRMIDWIVDKTECKQGDGIRIIMTNICGKDFPKDEFKAETLMWKLTKEENDNGLRFGEVPAGFKLSPSDNKIWILETGETDKGEKELDVGIYRLFRRVCTCRGALMEEDEMIPLKRKLRVLPPDGKPEPTKYHVVLAEDAEVASNEEAS
;
A
#
# COMPACT_ATOMS: atom_id res chain seq x y z
N MET A 1 9.40 29.36 -15.76
CA MET A 1 9.93 28.22 -16.55
C MET A 1 10.23 26.99 -15.69
N ALA A 2 10.81 27.09 -14.49
CA ALA A 2 11.08 25.92 -13.65
C ALA A 2 9.83 25.21 -13.06
N SER A 3 8.70 25.93 -12.94
CA SER A 3 7.40 25.38 -12.51
C SER A 3 6.76 24.47 -13.56
N ASP A 4 7.07 24.68 -14.84
CA ASP A 4 6.52 23.91 -15.95
C ASP A 4 7.23 22.55 -16.09
N VAL A 5 8.54 22.52 -15.84
CA VAL A 5 9.34 21.28 -15.85
C VAL A 5 8.90 20.31 -14.74
N THR A 6 8.56 20.80 -13.55
CA THR A 6 8.08 19.93 -12.46
C THR A 6 6.68 19.40 -12.73
N GLY A 7 5.77 20.23 -13.24
CA GLY A 7 4.44 19.81 -13.65
C GLY A 7 4.49 18.67 -14.67
N ASN A 8 5.35 18.80 -15.69
CA ASN A 8 5.53 17.77 -16.71
C ASN A 8 6.12 16.46 -16.17
N ASN A 9 7.03 16.53 -15.18
CA ASN A 9 7.59 15.34 -14.56
C ASN A 9 6.55 14.59 -13.71
N PHE A 10 5.73 15.30 -12.93
CA PHE A 10 4.65 14.68 -12.15
C PHE A 10 3.58 14.10 -13.04
N LEU A 11 3.23 14.78 -14.14
CA LEU A 11 2.28 14.27 -15.12
C LEU A 11 2.78 12.96 -15.73
N LYS A 12 4.06 12.90 -16.12
CA LYS A 12 4.68 11.68 -16.66
C LYS A 12 4.75 10.56 -15.63
N GLU A 13 5.09 10.86 -14.37
CA GLU A 13 5.07 9.87 -13.29
C GLU A 13 3.65 9.34 -13.04
N TRP A 14 2.66 10.23 -13.08
CA TRP A 14 1.25 9.87 -12.94
C TRP A 14 0.77 8.98 -14.10
N GLU A 15 1.11 9.31 -15.35
CA GLU A 15 0.80 8.48 -16.51
C GLU A 15 1.40 7.07 -16.39
N GLU A 16 2.66 6.98 -15.98
CA GLU A 16 3.35 5.71 -15.75
C GLU A 16 2.69 4.92 -14.62
N ALA A 17 2.33 5.57 -13.51
CA ALA A 17 1.62 4.94 -12.39
C ALA A 17 0.25 4.39 -12.81
N ARG A 18 -0.51 5.15 -13.62
CA ARG A 18 -1.79 4.71 -14.20
C ARG A 18 -1.61 3.55 -15.18
N HIS A 19 -0.56 3.57 -15.99
CA HIS A 19 -0.23 2.48 -16.90
C HIS A 19 0.10 1.18 -16.14
N VAL A 20 0.93 1.29 -15.09
CA VAL A 20 1.24 0.18 -14.19
C VAL A 20 -0.02 -0.34 -13.49
N LEU A 21 -0.88 0.56 -12.99
CA LEU A 21 -2.16 0.21 -12.37
C LEU A 21 -3.04 -0.61 -13.32
N ARG A 22 -3.19 -0.15 -14.57
CA ARG A 22 -3.95 -0.85 -15.61
C ARG A 22 -3.37 -2.23 -15.91
N THR A 23 -2.04 -2.33 -16.02
CA THR A 23 -1.36 -3.61 -16.24
C THR A 23 -1.63 -4.61 -15.11
N TYR A 24 -1.66 -4.15 -13.86
CA TYR A 24 -1.99 -5.01 -12.73
C TYR A 24 -3.46 -5.44 -12.71
N ASP A 25 -4.37 -4.54 -13.06
CA ASP A 25 -5.81 -4.86 -13.18
C ASP A 25 -6.04 -5.90 -14.28
N ASP A 26 -5.44 -5.71 -15.46
CA ASP A 26 -5.51 -6.66 -16.58
C ASP A 26 -4.94 -8.04 -16.19
N ARG A 27 -3.77 -8.07 -15.54
CA ARG A 27 -3.16 -9.33 -15.05
C ARG A 27 -4.03 -10.03 -14.00
N LEU A 28 -4.66 -9.27 -13.12
CA LEU A 28 -5.53 -9.82 -12.08
C LEU A 28 -6.85 -10.32 -12.67
N HIS A 29 -7.38 -9.66 -13.70
CA HIS A 29 -8.50 -10.15 -14.49
C HIS A 29 -8.16 -11.47 -15.18
N ASP A 30 -7.02 -11.52 -15.89
CA ASP A 30 -6.53 -12.73 -16.56
C ASP A 30 -6.28 -13.86 -15.58
N LEU A 31 -5.62 -13.58 -14.45
CA LEU A 31 -5.37 -14.56 -13.40
C LEU A 31 -6.67 -15.20 -12.91
N ARG A 32 -7.71 -14.42 -12.68
CA ARG A 32 -9.02 -14.93 -12.25
C ARG A 32 -9.65 -15.77 -13.35
N LYS A 33 -9.65 -15.28 -14.58
CA LYS A 33 -10.22 -15.99 -15.73
C LYS A 33 -9.56 -17.35 -15.93
N PHE A 34 -8.23 -17.39 -16.00
CA PHE A 34 -7.46 -18.62 -16.19
C PHE A 34 -7.51 -19.50 -14.95
N GLY A 35 -7.35 -18.92 -13.76
CA GLY A 35 -7.35 -19.65 -12.51
C GLY A 35 -8.69 -20.33 -12.23
N PHE A 36 -9.82 -19.63 -12.41
CA PHE A 36 -11.15 -20.24 -12.25
C PHE A 36 -11.45 -21.27 -13.33
N SER A 37 -11.07 -21.01 -14.58
CA SER A 37 -11.24 -22.00 -15.66
C SER A 37 -10.42 -23.26 -15.39
N PHE A 38 -9.18 -23.10 -14.91
CA PHE A 38 -8.29 -24.19 -14.58
C PHE A 38 -8.78 -25.00 -13.38
N ILE A 39 -9.19 -24.36 -12.29
CA ILE A 39 -9.79 -25.03 -11.12
C ILE A 39 -11.06 -25.78 -11.54
N THR A 40 -11.93 -25.18 -12.34
CA THR A 40 -13.18 -25.81 -12.79
C THR A 40 -12.91 -27.02 -13.69
N ALA A 41 -11.98 -26.90 -14.63
CA ALA A 41 -11.57 -28.01 -15.49
C ALA A 41 -10.97 -29.16 -14.66
N PHE A 42 -10.16 -28.84 -13.66
CA PHE A 42 -9.55 -29.86 -12.80
C PHE A 42 -10.61 -30.53 -11.90
N LEU A 43 -11.54 -29.78 -11.33
CA LEU A 43 -12.65 -30.33 -10.56
C LEU A 43 -13.53 -31.24 -11.43
N THR A 44 -13.85 -30.81 -12.65
CA THR A 44 -14.64 -31.59 -13.62
C THR A 44 -13.90 -32.87 -14.04
N THR A 45 -12.59 -32.78 -14.30
CA THR A 45 -11.77 -33.94 -14.64
C THR A 45 -11.74 -34.91 -13.46
N SER A 46 -11.61 -34.38 -12.25
CA SER A 46 -11.64 -35.19 -11.02
C SER A 46 -12.99 -35.88 -10.85
N THR A 47 -14.13 -35.21 -11.08
CA THR A 47 -15.45 -35.85 -10.98
C THR A 47 -15.65 -36.96 -12.02
N ILE A 48 -15.25 -36.74 -13.27
CA ILE A 48 -15.35 -37.78 -14.33
C ILE A 48 -14.44 -38.96 -14.01
N LEU A 49 -13.22 -38.66 -13.55
CA LEU A 49 -12.32 -39.71 -13.07
C LEU A 49 -13.03 -40.47 -11.95
N PHE A 50 -13.56 -39.83 -10.91
CA PHE A 50 -14.18 -40.56 -9.80
C PHE A 50 -15.49 -41.31 -10.15
N GLU A 51 -16.30 -40.82 -11.09
CA GLU A 51 -17.57 -41.45 -11.48
C GLU A 51 -17.36 -42.84 -12.10
N ASN A 52 -16.30 -43.00 -12.92
CA ASN A 52 -15.93 -44.30 -13.48
C ASN A 52 -15.52 -45.34 -12.42
N TRP A 53 -15.38 -44.94 -11.15
CA TRP A 53 -14.81 -45.75 -10.07
C TRP A 53 -15.83 -46.10 -8.99
N ILE A 54 -16.97 -45.41 -8.98
CA ILE A 54 -18.14 -45.74 -8.16
C ILE A 54 -19.01 -46.70 -8.99
N ARG A 55 -18.45 -47.85 -9.40
CA ARG A 55 -19.22 -48.89 -10.08
C ARG A 55 -19.96 -49.73 -9.04
N PRO A 56 -21.26 -50.04 -9.26
CA PRO A 56 -21.96 -50.97 -8.40
C PRO A 56 -21.24 -52.33 -8.40
N PRO A 57 -21.20 -53.03 -7.26
CA PRO A 57 -20.60 -54.36 -7.19
C PRO A 57 -21.32 -55.30 -8.18
N GLY A 58 -20.60 -55.85 -9.16
CA GLY A 58 -21.13 -56.87 -10.08
C GLY A 58 -20.85 -56.70 -11.58
N THR A 59 -20.08 -55.71 -12.04
CA THR A 59 -19.70 -55.59 -13.46
C THR A 59 -18.22 -55.93 -13.68
N ASP A 60 -17.95 -57.08 -14.29
CA ASP A 60 -16.63 -57.72 -14.50
C ASP A 60 -15.70 -57.04 -15.53
N PHE A 61 -15.85 -55.74 -15.76
CA PHE A 61 -14.91 -55.02 -16.63
C PHE A 61 -13.63 -54.69 -15.85
N ALA A 62 -12.60 -55.48 -16.15
CA ALA A 62 -11.27 -55.51 -15.55
C ALA A 62 -10.56 -54.14 -15.51
N GLY A 63 -10.46 -53.59 -14.31
CA GLY A 63 -9.53 -52.54 -13.95
C GLY A 63 -9.45 -52.49 -12.43
N GLU A 64 -8.27 -52.71 -11.86
CA GLU A 64 -8.10 -52.59 -10.41
C GLU A 64 -8.45 -51.17 -9.95
N PRO A 65 -9.19 -50.99 -8.84
CA PRO A 65 -9.46 -49.66 -8.31
C PRO A 65 -8.12 -49.00 -7.97
N LEU A 66 -7.84 -47.76 -8.44
CA LEU A 66 -6.54 -47.17 -8.11
C LEU A 66 -6.40 -47.01 -6.58
N PRO A 67 -5.16 -47.10 -6.08
CA PRO A 67 -4.87 -46.92 -4.66
C PRO A 67 -5.48 -45.63 -4.11
N GLU A 68 -6.04 -45.72 -2.90
CA GLU A 68 -6.62 -44.57 -2.17
C GLU A 68 -5.62 -43.41 -2.02
N LEU A 69 -4.33 -43.75 -1.95
CA LEU A 69 -3.24 -42.78 -1.93
C LEU A 69 -3.24 -41.87 -3.17
N VAL A 70 -3.44 -42.43 -4.37
CA VAL A 70 -3.44 -41.65 -5.62
C VAL A 70 -4.62 -40.67 -5.64
N LYS A 71 -5.79 -41.11 -5.17
CA LYS A 71 -6.98 -40.26 -5.05
C LYS A 71 -6.74 -39.09 -4.09
N ALA A 72 -6.16 -39.39 -2.92
CA ALA A 72 -5.79 -38.38 -1.94
C ALA A 72 -4.74 -37.40 -2.50
N THR A 73 -3.77 -37.88 -3.28
CA THR A 73 -2.76 -37.02 -3.93
C THR A 73 -3.39 -36.06 -4.93
N ILE A 74 -4.26 -36.56 -5.83
CA ILE A 74 -4.95 -35.70 -6.81
C ILE A 74 -5.74 -34.60 -6.07
N LEU A 75 -6.46 -34.99 -5.01
CA LEU A 75 -7.23 -34.05 -4.21
C LEU A 75 -6.35 -33.02 -3.48
N GLY A 76 -5.24 -33.48 -2.90
CA GLY A 76 -4.26 -32.62 -2.25
C GLY A 76 -3.66 -31.59 -3.22
N VAL A 77 -3.35 -32.01 -4.45
CA VAL A 77 -2.84 -31.12 -5.51
C VAL A 77 -3.89 -30.07 -5.89
N THR A 78 -5.18 -30.43 -6.02
CA THR A 78 -6.24 -29.44 -6.24
C THR A 78 -6.34 -28.41 -5.14
N MET A 79 -6.29 -28.84 -3.89
CA MET A 79 -6.38 -27.93 -2.75
C MET A 79 -5.20 -26.99 -2.70
N LEU A 80 -3.99 -27.53 -2.92
CA LEU A 80 -2.76 -26.74 -2.99
C LEU A 80 -2.82 -25.70 -4.11
N LEU A 81 -3.36 -26.06 -5.27
CA LEU A 81 -3.55 -25.17 -6.40
C LEU A 81 -4.55 -24.05 -6.11
N ILE A 82 -5.72 -24.38 -5.54
CA ILE A 82 -6.73 -23.38 -5.14
C ILE A 82 -6.11 -22.39 -4.14
N PHE A 83 -5.34 -22.91 -3.18
CA PHE A 83 -4.64 -22.11 -2.18
C PHE A 83 -3.56 -21.21 -2.80
N GLY A 84 -2.74 -21.75 -3.71
CA GLY A 84 -1.72 -20.98 -4.42
C GLY A 84 -2.32 -19.86 -5.26
N LEU A 85 -3.43 -20.12 -5.94
CA LEU A 85 -4.16 -19.11 -6.71
C LEU A 85 -4.73 -18.01 -5.82
N PHE A 86 -5.25 -18.39 -4.65
CA PHE A 86 -5.73 -17.44 -3.63
C PHE A 86 -4.60 -16.54 -3.12
N LEU A 87 -3.44 -17.10 -2.78
CA LEU A 87 -2.28 -16.32 -2.33
C LEU A 87 -1.78 -15.36 -3.39
N LEU A 88 -1.77 -15.81 -4.65
CA LEU A 88 -1.33 -14.98 -5.77
C LEU A 88 -2.30 -13.82 -6.00
N ASP A 89 -3.61 -14.08 -6.08
CA ASP A 89 -4.63 -13.02 -6.21
C ASP A 89 -4.57 -12.03 -5.03
N ARG A 90 -4.33 -12.51 -3.80
CA ARG A 90 -4.10 -11.65 -2.63
C ARG A 90 -2.89 -10.74 -2.80
N ASN A 91 -1.74 -11.28 -3.23
CA ASN A 91 -0.52 -10.49 -3.41
C ASN A 91 -0.73 -9.38 -4.47
N PHE A 92 -1.36 -9.72 -5.60
CA PHE A 92 -1.70 -8.73 -6.63
C PHE A 92 -2.65 -7.65 -6.12
N ARG A 93 -3.64 -7.99 -5.28
CA ARG A 93 -4.52 -6.99 -4.65
C ARG A 93 -3.77 -6.00 -3.76
N VAL A 94 -2.78 -6.47 -2.98
CA VAL A 94 -1.96 -5.61 -2.11
C VAL A 94 -1.13 -4.64 -2.95
N LEU A 95 -0.48 -5.13 -4.00
CA LEU A 95 0.28 -4.30 -4.93
C LEU A 95 -0.62 -3.27 -5.62
N HIS A 96 -1.78 -3.70 -6.12
CA HIS A 96 -2.75 -2.79 -6.75
C HIS A 96 -3.19 -1.68 -5.80
N LYS A 97 -3.44 -2.01 -4.51
CA LYS A 97 -3.78 -1.00 -3.49
C LYS A 97 -2.65 0.00 -3.26
N ALA A 98 -1.41 -0.46 -3.23
CA ALA A 98 -0.25 0.42 -3.07
C ALA A 98 -0.09 1.37 -4.27
N VAL A 99 -0.22 0.85 -5.50
CA VAL A 99 -0.17 1.67 -6.73
C VAL A 99 -1.32 2.66 -6.78
N SER A 100 -2.54 2.27 -6.41
CA SER A 100 -3.69 3.19 -6.38
C SER A 100 -3.52 4.32 -5.37
N ILE A 101 -2.92 4.04 -4.20
CA ILE A 101 -2.62 5.07 -3.20
C ILE A 101 -1.61 6.06 -3.76
N ARG A 102 -0.50 5.59 -4.35
CA ARG A 102 0.49 6.48 -4.97
C ARG A 102 -0.10 7.31 -6.11
N THR A 103 -0.94 6.69 -6.94
CA THR A 103 -1.62 7.38 -8.05
C THR A 103 -2.54 8.49 -7.54
N ASN A 104 -3.31 8.24 -6.48
CA ASN A 104 -4.18 9.24 -5.86
C ASN A 104 -3.38 10.44 -5.32
N ILE A 105 -2.23 10.19 -4.69
CA ILE A 105 -1.37 11.27 -4.20
C ILE A 105 -0.85 12.15 -5.36
N LEU A 106 -0.38 11.54 -6.45
CA LEU A 106 0.06 12.27 -7.63
C LEU A 106 -1.07 13.05 -8.29
N GLU A 107 -2.27 12.48 -8.33
CA GLU A 107 -3.47 13.12 -8.87
C GLU A 107 -3.83 14.41 -8.15
N ARG A 108 -3.80 14.40 -6.81
CA ARG A 108 -4.03 15.62 -6.02
C ARG A 108 -2.96 16.67 -6.22
N LEU A 109 -1.71 16.27 -6.40
CA LEU A 109 -0.63 17.21 -6.72
C LEU A 109 -0.82 17.89 -8.09
N LEU A 110 -1.49 17.19 -9.01
CA LEU A 110 -1.84 17.69 -10.34
C LEU A 110 -3.24 18.35 -10.37
N ASN A 111 -3.96 18.37 -9.25
CA ASN A 111 -5.36 18.81 -9.16
C ASN A 111 -6.32 18.07 -10.13
N ILE A 112 -6.09 16.76 -10.30
CA ILE A 112 -6.91 15.84 -11.10
C ILE A 112 -7.63 14.91 -10.10
N GLU A 113 -8.95 14.76 -10.16
CA GLU A 113 -9.71 13.99 -9.13
C GLU A 113 -10.33 12.67 -9.65
N VAL A 114 -9.71 12.02 -10.64
CA VAL A 114 -10.34 10.89 -11.34
C VAL A 114 -10.31 9.59 -10.52
N THR A 115 -9.21 9.27 -9.86
CA THR A 115 -9.01 8.01 -9.13
C THR A 115 -9.74 7.98 -7.80
N ASP A 116 -10.00 9.14 -7.18
CA ASP A 116 -10.68 9.19 -5.88
C ASP A 116 -12.14 8.70 -5.98
N VAL A 117 -12.86 9.16 -7.01
CA VAL A 117 -14.23 8.73 -7.31
C VAL A 117 -14.30 7.22 -7.58
N ILE A 118 -13.31 6.68 -8.31
CA ILE A 118 -13.25 5.24 -8.63
C ILE A 118 -12.94 4.42 -7.37
N SER A 119 -11.96 4.87 -6.58
CA SER A 119 -11.56 4.22 -5.33
C SER A 119 -12.71 4.17 -4.33
N GLN A 120 -13.43 5.28 -4.16
CA GLN A 120 -14.57 5.38 -3.26
C GLN A 120 -15.71 4.43 -3.67
N ARG A 121 -16.02 4.34 -4.97
CA ARG A 121 -17.01 3.39 -5.49
C ARG A 121 -16.56 1.93 -5.33
N TYR A 122 -15.28 1.65 -5.53
CA TYR A 122 -14.74 0.30 -5.37
C TYR A 122 -14.77 -0.16 -3.90
N MET A 123 -14.44 0.73 -2.96
CA MET A 123 -14.55 0.50 -1.51
C MET A 123 -16.00 0.18 -1.09
N LEU A 124 -16.97 0.91 -1.62
CA LEU A 124 -18.39 0.70 -1.30
C LEU A 124 -18.97 -0.57 -1.91
N SER A 125 -18.42 -1.06 -3.03
CA SER A 125 -19.03 -2.15 -3.80
C SER A 125 -18.86 -3.54 -3.19
N GLY A 126 -18.13 -3.70 -2.07
CA GLY A 126 -18.01 -4.99 -1.38
C GLY A 126 -17.40 -6.12 -2.22
N ILE A 127 -16.76 -5.80 -3.36
CA ILE A 127 -16.23 -6.77 -4.34
C ILE A 127 -15.28 -7.77 -3.67
N GLN A 128 -14.55 -7.32 -2.64
CA GLN A 128 -13.66 -8.17 -1.85
C GLN A 128 -14.41 -9.35 -1.20
N ILE A 129 -15.61 -9.11 -0.68
CA ILE A 129 -16.45 -10.13 -0.08
C ILE A 129 -16.85 -11.13 -1.16
N CYS A 130 -17.33 -10.67 -2.32
CA CYS A 130 -17.71 -11.56 -3.43
C CYS A 130 -16.57 -12.49 -3.86
N VAL A 131 -15.35 -11.96 -4.04
CA VAL A 131 -14.21 -12.79 -4.45
C VAL A 131 -13.83 -13.79 -3.35
N THR A 132 -13.77 -13.37 -2.09
CA THR A 132 -13.46 -14.26 -0.96
C THR A 132 -14.53 -15.36 -0.80
N THR A 133 -15.81 -15.00 -0.94
CA THR A 133 -16.94 -15.95 -0.92
C THR A 133 -16.82 -16.97 -2.05
N LEU A 134 -16.41 -16.56 -3.25
CA LEU A 134 -16.21 -17.47 -4.38
C LEU A 134 -15.09 -18.50 -4.12
N TYR A 135 -13.95 -18.07 -3.58
CA TYR A 135 -12.88 -19.00 -3.20
C TYR A 135 -13.32 -19.97 -2.11
N LEU A 136 -14.05 -19.48 -1.10
CA LEU A 136 -14.62 -20.32 -0.04
C LEU A 136 -15.58 -21.37 -0.62
N PHE A 137 -16.39 -21.00 -1.60
CA PHE A 137 -17.26 -21.95 -2.30
C PHE A 137 -16.47 -23.05 -3.02
N PHE A 138 -15.40 -22.72 -3.75
CA PHE A 138 -14.54 -23.72 -4.41
C PHE A 138 -13.90 -24.68 -3.41
N ILE A 139 -13.43 -24.17 -2.27
CA ILE A 139 -12.84 -24.99 -1.22
C ILE A 139 -13.88 -25.94 -0.63
N VAL A 140 -15.07 -25.44 -0.30
CA VAL A 140 -16.17 -26.27 0.22
C VAL A 140 -16.56 -27.34 -0.80
N ALA A 141 -16.71 -26.98 -2.07
CA ALA A 141 -17.02 -27.93 -3.14
C ALA A 141 -15.93 -29.02 -3.27
N ALA A 142 -14.66 -28.64 -3.28
CA ALA A 142 -13.54 -29.58 -3.33
C ALA A 142 -13.49 -30.48 -2.08
N CYS A 143 -13.83 -29.97 -0.90
CA CYS A 143 -13.92 -30.75 0.33
C CYS A 143 -15.08 -31.74 0.33
N LEU A 144 -16.25 -31.33 -0.17
CA LEU A 144 -17.41 -32.21 -0.32
C LEU A 144 -17.12 -33.34 -1.32
N LEU A 145 -16.49 -33.01 -2.45
CA LEU A 145 -16.05 -34.04 -3.40
C LEU A 145 -15.03 -35.00 -2.76
N GLY A 146 -14.07 -34.46 -2.01
CA GLY A 146 -13.07 -35.28 -1.33
C GLY A 146 -13.62 -36.17 -0.24
N SER A 147 -14.61 -35.70 0.52
CA SER A 147 -15.24 -36.51 1.56
C SER A 147 -16.02 -37.68 0.96
N GLN A 148 -16.70 -37.49 -0.18
CA GLN A 148 -17.38 -38.58 -0.89
C GLN A 148 -16.38 -39.64 -1.38
N VAL A 149 -15.27 -39.20 -1.99
CA VAL A 149 -14.24 -40.08 -2.55
C VAL A 149 -13.48 -40.88 -1.48
N LEU A 150 -13.21 -40.27 -0.32
CA LEU A 150 -12.43 -40.87 0.78
C LEU A 150 -13.29 -41.39 1.94
N SER A 151 -14.62 -41.38 1.79
CA SER A 151 -15.62 -41.71 2.84
C SER A 151 -15.45 -43.09 3.46
N ARG A 152 -14.75 -44.01 2.77
CA ARG A 152 -14.51 -45.37 3.25
C ARG A 152 -13.66 -45.42 4.52
N THR A 153 -12.86 -44.40 4.77
CA THR A 153 -11.84 -44.41 5.82
C THR A 153 -11.99 -43.16 6.70
N MET A 154 -12.54 -43.34 7.91
CA MET A 154 -12.86 -42.24 8.87
C MET A 154 -11.69 -41.26 9.10
N ILE A 155 -10.46 -41.76 9.10
CA ILE A 155 -9.24 -40.96 9.29
C ILE A 155 -9.13 -39.83 8.26
N PHE A 156 -9.47 -40.10 7.00
CA PHE A 156 -9.39 -39.08 5.95
C PHE A 156 -10.49 -38.03 6.06
N VAL A 157 -11.68 -38.42 6.54
CA VAL A 157 -12.79 -37.47 6.78
C VAL A 157 -12.41 -36.48 7.88
N TYR A 158 -11.86 -36.97 9.00
CA TYR A 158 -11.38 -36.10 10.07
C TYR A 158 -10.19 -35.24 9.63
N GLY A 159 -9.23 -35.81 8.90
CA GLY A 159 -8.08 -35.07 8.35
C GLY A 159 -8.52 -33.94 7.41
N MET A 160 -9.48 -34.21 6.53
CA MET A 160 -10.07 -33.20 5.64
C MET A 160 -10.82 -32.10 6.40
N GLY A 161 -11.54 -32.45 7.47
CA GLY A 161 -12.22 -31.48 8.32
C GLY A 161 -11.25 -30.55 9.05
N VAL A 162 -10.18 -31.09 9.62
CA VAL A 162 -9.11 -30.29 10.26
C VAL A 162 -8.40 -29.42 9.24
N PHE A 163 -8.08 -29.96 8.07
CA PHE A 163 -7.46 -29.20 6.98
C PHE A 163 -8.36 -28.05 6.51
N LEU A 164 -9.65 -28.31 6.29
CA LEU A 164 -10.63 -27.30 5.91
C LEU A 164 -10.76 -26.22 7.00
N GLY A 165 -10.84 -26.61 8.26
CA GLY A 165 -10.88 -25.68 9.39
C GLY A 165 -9.62 -24.81 9.45
N GLY A 166 -8.43 -25.41 9.30
CA GLY A 166 -7.17 -24.69 9.25
C GLY A 166 -7.08 -23.74 8.05
N LEU A 167 -7.57 -24.16 6.89
CA LEU A 167 -7.57 -23.34 5.68
C LEU A 167 -8.57 -22.19 5.81
N ILE A 168 -9.77 -22.40 6.35
CA ILE A 168 -10.73 -21.33 6.68
C ILE A 168 -10.12 -20.36 7.69
N VAL A 169 -9.44 -20.86 8.73
CA VAL A 169 -8.74 -20.00 9.70
C VAL A 169 -7.65 -19.18 9.00
N LEU A 170 -6.83 -19.78 8.12
CA LEU A 170 -5.80 -19.06 7.36
C LEU A 170 -6.40 -18.00 6.43
N LEU A 171 -7.49 -18.32 5.74
CA LEU A 171 -8.24 -17.38 4.90
C LEU A 171 -8.95 -16.29 5.72
N SER A 172 -9.32 -16.59 6.97
CA SER A 172 -9.89 -15.61 7.90
C SER A 172 -8.80 -14.79 8.61
N PHE A 173 -7.59 -15.33 8.74
CA PHE A 173 -6.43 -14.66 9.31
C PHE A 173 -5.96 -13.49 8.44
N ASP A 174 -6.43 -13.44 7.21
CA ASP A 174 -6.40 -12.28 6.32
C ASP A 174 -7.02 -11.02 6.98
N PHE A 175 -8.03 -11.18 7.84
CA PHE A 175 -8.58 -10.10 8.67
C PHE A 175 -7.60 -9.62 9.77
N VAL A 176 -6.58 -10.41 10.10
CA VAL A 176 -5.75 -10.24 11.31
C VAL A 176 -4.34 -9.73 10.99
N VAL A 177 -3.66 -10.14 9.91
CA VAL A 177 -2.19 -9.89 9.78
C VAL A 177 -1.69 -9.39 8.41
N LEU A 178 -2.47 -8.58 7.69
CA LEU A 178 -1.86 -7.49 6.90
C LEU A 178 -2.42 -6.16 7.35
N ARG A 179 -2.41 -5.94 8.68
CA ARG A 179 -2.14 -4.60 9.18
C ARG A 179 -0.73 -4.26 8.73
N TYR A 180 -0.58 -3.85 7.47
CA TYR A 180 0.42 -2.83 7.15
C TYR A 180 0.21 -1.81 8.25
N ARG A 181 1.17 -1.68 9.16
CA ARG A 181 1.18 -0.65 10.18
C ARG A 181 1.24 0.62 9.35
N TYR A 182 0.07 1.10 8.93
CA TYR A 182 -0.07 2.20 8.00
C TYR A 182 0.76 3.29 8.64
N ARG A 183 1.83 3.72 7.96
CA ARG A 183 2.26 5.09 8.17
C ARG A 183 1.02 5.87 7.80
N MET A 184 0.37 6.42 8.82
CA MET A 184 -0.85 7.20 8.67
C MET A 184 -0.59 8.43 7.79
N ILE A 185 0.70 8.75 7.62
CA ILE A 185 1.22 9.85 6.84
C ILE A 185 2.23 9.34 5.84
N ASP A 186 2.12 9.85 4.62
CA ASP A 186 3.17 9.75 3.61
C ASP A 186 3.81 11.10 3.34
N TRP A 187 5.09 11.05 3.02
CA TRP A 187 5.93 12.21 2.82
C TRP A 187 6.57 12.16 1.44
N ILE A 188 6.35 13.21 0.66
CA ILE A 188 6.92 13.37 -0.67
C ILE A 188 7.74 14.65 -0.69
N VAL A 189 8.93 14.55 -1.25
CA VAL A 189 9.81 15.69 -1.51
C VAL A 189 9.93 15.83 -3.01
N ASP A 190 9.52 16.99 -3.53
CA ASP A 190 9.38 17.28 -4.96
C ASP A 190 10.70 17.09 -5.72
N LYS A 191 11.79 17.63 -5.18
CA LYS A 191 13.12 17.56 -5.80
C LYS A 191 14.17 17.05 -4.82
N THR A 192 15.00 16.12 -5.28
CA THR A 192 16.23 15.72 -4.58
C THR A 192 17.43 16.58 -4.96
N GLU A 193 17.34 17.28 -6.10
CA GLU A 193 18.36 18.20 -6.59
C GLU A 193 17.75 19.56 -6.88
N CYS A 194 18.34 20.62 -6.34
CA CYS A 194 17.83 21.97 -6.50
C CYS A 194 18.96 22.98 -6.66
N LYS A 195 18.70 24.08 -7.37
CA LYS A 195 19.63 25.21 -7.43
C LYS A 195 19.39 26.11 -6.24
N GLN A 196 20.42 26.87 -5.87
CA GLN A 196 20.29 27.87 -4.82
C GLN A 196 19.20 28.89 -5.16
N GLY A 197 18.29 29.15 -4.22
CA GLY A 197 17.12 30.01 -4.42
C GLY A 197 15.87 29.26 -4.91
N ASP A 198 15.99 27.97 -5.26
CA ASP A 198 14.80 27.16 -5.55
C ASP A 198 14.05 26.82 -4.26
N GLY A 199 12.72 26.88 -4.33
CA GLY A 199 11.83 26.32 -3.32
C GLY A 199 11.69 24.80 -3.47
N ILE A 200 12.01 24.06 -2.41
CA ILE A 200 11.76 22.62 -2.30
C ILE A 200 10.39 22.43 -1.66
N ARG A 201 9.48 21.75 -2.36
CA ARG A 201 8.17 21.40 -1.80
C ARG A 201 8.27 20.08 -1.03
N ILE A 202 7.89 20.12 0.24
CA ILE A 202 7.68 18.95 1.09
C ILE A 202 6.17 18.81 1.22
N ILE A 203 5.63 17.67 0.81
CA ILE A 203 4.21 17.36 0.87
C ILE A 203 4.02 16.25 1.89
N MET A 204 3.12 16.49 2.83
CA MET A 204 2.61 15.48 3.75
C MET A 204 1.18 15.15 3.37
N THR A 205 0.87 13.86 3.23
CA THR A 205 -0.49 13.40 2.92
C THR A 205 -0.99 12.47 4.00
N ASN A 206 -2.23 12.71 4.49
CA ASN A 206 -2.90 11.76 5.37
C ASN A 206 -3.43 10.58 4.55
N ILE A 207 -2.77 9.43 4.62
CA ILE A 207 -3.26 8.19 3.99
C ILE A 207 -4.26 7.48 4.90
N CYS A 208 -4.36 7.86 6.18
CA CYS A 208 -5.34 7.29 7.08
C CYS A 208 -6.75 7.63 6.60
N GLY A 209 -7.63 6.63 6.53
CA GLY A 209 -9.06 6.83 6.25
C GLY A 209 -9.82 7.51 7.40
N LYS A 210 -9.12 8.17 8.32
CA LYS A 210 -9.66 8.86 9.49
C LYS A 210 -8.92 10.19 9.68
N ASP A 211 -9.62 11.16 10.26
CA ASP A 211 -9.02 12.42 10.71
C ASP A 211 -7.84 12.11 11.65
N PHE A 212 -6.74 12.84 11.49
CA PHE A 212 -5.65 12.76 12.46
C PHE A 212 -6.13 13.26 13.83
N PRO A 213 -5.80 12.58 14.94
CA PRO A 213 -6.21 13.03 16.26
C PRO A 213 -5.60 14.41 16.54
N LYS A 214 -6.45 15.40 16.87
CA LYS A 214 -6.00 16.77 17.20
C LYS A 214 -4.99 16.80 18.35
N ASP A 215 -5.10 15.84 19.26
CA ASP A 215 -4.26 15.74 20.46
C ASP A 215 -2.85 15.17 20.17
N GLU A 216 -2.61 14.67 18.95
CA GLU A 216 -1.31 14.11 18.60
C GLU A 216 -0.25 15.17 18.30
N PHE A 217 -0.66 16.30 17.70
CA PHE A 217 0.21 17.41 17.35
C PHE A 217 0.24 18.45 18.48
N LYS A 218 1.27 18.41 19.30
CA LYS A 218 1.61 19.54 20.19
C LYS A 218 2.29 20.64 19.37
N ALA A 219 2.20 21.89 19.82
CA ALA A 219 2.87 23.02 19.17
C ALA A 219 4.39 22.82 18.95
N GLU A 220 5.01 21.94 19.75
CA GLU A 220 6.44 21.59 19.67
C GLU A 220 6.73 20.38 18.75
N THR A 221 5.77 19.94 17.95
CA THR A 221 5.97 18.81 17.02
C THR A 221 6.66 19.34 15.76
N LEU A 222 7.86 18.83 15.47
CA LEU A 222 8.60 19.17 14.27
C LEU A 222 8.24 18.18 13.17
N MET A 223 7.97 18.69 11.97
CA MET A 223 7.49 17.89 10.84
C MET A 223 8.60 17.42 9.90
N TRP A 224 9.67 18.20 9.87
CA TRP A 224 10.86 17.88 9.11
C TRP A 224 12.05 18.60 9.74
N LYS A 225 13.21 17.99 9.60
CA LYS A 225 14.50 18.44 10.12
C LYS A 225 15.49 18.41 8.95
N LEU A 226 16.07 19.55 8.60
CA LEU A 226 17.15 19.60 7.63
C LEU A 226 18.50 19.60 8.36
N THR A 227 19.28 18.53 8.19
CA THR A 227 20.62 18.38 8.79
C THR A 227 21.71 18.55 7.73
N LYS A 228 22.78 19.25 8.10
CA LYS A 228 24.01 19.25 7.32
C LYS A 228 24.84 18.03 7.75
N GLU A 229 25.34 17.25 6.78
CA GLU A 229 26.05 15.98 7.01
C GLU A 229 27.26 16.14 7.96
N GLU A 230 27.83 17.34 8.05
CA GLU A 230 29.10 17.60 8.74
C GLU A 230 28.98 18.33 10.09
N ASN A 231 27.82 18.91 10.47
CA ASN A 231 27.61 19.55 11.79
C ASN A 231 26.13 19.92 12.04
N ASP A 232 25.62 19.64 13.25
CA ASP A 232 24.22 19.91 13.70
C ASP A 232 23.95 21.42 13.95
N ASN A 233 24.89 22.32 13.64
CA ASN A 233 24.76 23.77 13.90
C ASN A 233 23.94 24.52 12.84
N GLY A 234 23.51 23.86 11.76
CA GLY A 234 22.77 24.44 10.63
C GLY A 234 21.33 23.95 10.51
N LEU A 235 20.69 23.64 11.64
CA LEU A 235 19.36 23.02 11.68
C LEU A 235 18.25 23.99 11.29
N ARG A 236 17.44 23.59 10.31
CA ARG A 236 16.16 24.21 10.01
C ARG A 236 15.05 23.20 10.25
N PHE A 237 13.93 23.69 10.77
CA PHE A 237 12.76 22.87 11.07
C PHE A 237 11.50 23.49 10.48
N GLY A 238 10.55 22.63 10.13
CA GLY A 238 9.17 23.02 9.89
C GLY A 238 8.33 22.75 11.12
N GLU A 239 7.77 23.81 11.69
CA GLU A 239 6.82 23.71 12.80
C GLU A 239 5.39 23.46 12.29
N VAL A 240 4.58 22.81 13.13
CA VAL A 240 3.16 22.63 12.89
C VAL A 240 2.42 23.91 13.28
N PRO A 241 1.65 24.55 12.38
CA PRO A 241 0.81 25.70 12.74
C PRO A 241 -0.17 25.36 13.87
N ALA A 242 -0.47 26.34 14.72
CA ALA A 242 -1.48 26.15 15.76
C ALA A 242 -2.85 25.79 15.13
N GLY A 243 -3.47 24.70 15.61
CA GLY A 243 -4.76 24.23 15.09
C GLY A 243 -4.67 23.32 13.87
N PHE A 244 -3.49 22.80 13.53
CA PHE A 244 -3.29 21.86 12.44
C PHE A 244 -4.28 20.69 12.47
N LYS A 245 -5.06 20.58 11.41
CA LYS A 245 -5.95 19.44 11.14
C LYS A 245 -5.59 18.88 9.77
N LEU A 246 -5.49 17.56 9.69
CA LEU A 246 -5.32 16.84 8.45
C LEU A 246 -6.45 15.81 8.36
N SER A 247 -7.47 16.12 7.57
CA SER A 247 -8.56 15.17 7.31
C SER A 247 -8.07 14.00 6.46
N PRO A 248 -8.80 12.87 6.39
CA PRO A 248 -8.42 11.76 5.53
C PRO A 248 -8.11 12.32 4.16
N SER A 249 -7.01 11.90 3.56
CA SER A 249 -6.66 12.29 2.21
C SER A 249 -6.23 13.77 2.01
N ASP A 250 -6.29 14.62 3.04
CA ASP A 250 -5.75 15.98 2.94
C ASP A 250 -4.23 15.96 2.78
N ASN A 251 -3.72 16.97 2.07
CA ASN A 251 -2.29 17.25 1.95
C ASN A 251 -1.94 18.61 2.56
N LYS A 252 -0.73 18.70 3.11
CA LYS A 252 -0.12 19.96 3.54
C LYS A 252 1.23 20.09 2.88
N ILE A 253 1.51 21.29 2.38
CA ILE A 253 2.69 21.60 1.58
C ILE A 253 3.52 22.63 2.33
N TRP A 254 4.78 22.31 2.58
CA TRP A 254 5.78 23.27 3.04
C TRP A 254 6.69 23.61 1.86
N ILE A 255 6.98 24.89 1.69
CA ILE A 255 7.95 25.37 0.71
C ILE A 255 9.21 25.74 1.49
N LEU A 256 10.28 25.00 1.27
CA LEU A 256 11.59 25.26 1.84
C LEU A 256 12.44 26.01 0.83
N GLU A 257 12.67 27.29 1.08
CA GLU A 257 13.57 28.11 0.26
C GLU A 257 15.03 27.81 0.59
N THR A 258 15.82 27.49 -0.44
CA THR A 258 17.26 27.22 -0.29
C THR A 258 18.07 28.52 -0.32
N GLY A 259 18.77 28.83 0.76
CA GLY A 259 19.61 30.03 0.88
C GLY A 259 21.07 29.83 0.45
N GLU A 260 21.85 30.92 0.44
CA GLU A 260 23.30 30.89 0.17
C GLU A 260 24.08 29.98 1.12
N THR A 261 23.62 29.85 2.35
CA THR A 261 24.22 29.00 3.39
C THR A 261 23.98 27.51 3.15
N ASP A 262 23.14 27.15 2.18
CA ASP A 262 22.64 25.79 2.00
C ASP A 262 23.38 24.99 0.94
N LYS A 263 24.52 25.48 0.45
CA LYS A 263 25.37 24.78 -0.53
C LYS A 263 25.89 23.44 0.00
N GLY A 264 25.86 22.42 -0.88
CA GLY A 264 26.42 21.09 -0.63
C GLY A 264 25.36 19.99 -0.59
N GLU A 265 25.79 18.78 -0.25
CA GLU A 265 24.90 17.66 0.06
C GLU A 265 24.35 17.85 1.48
N LYS A 266 23.04 17.74 1.62
CA LYS A 266 22.31 17.83 2.89
C LYS A 266 21.44 16.60 3.04
N GLU A 267 21.20 16.21 4.28
CA GLU A 267 20.22 15.17 4.59
C GLU A 267 18.94 15.88 5.06
N LEU A 268 17.86 15.69 4.32
CA LEU A 268 16.53 16.08 4.76
C LEU A 268 15.93 14.88 5.46
N ASP A 269 15.70 15.05 6.74
CA ASP A 269 15.01 14.05 7.53
C ASP A 269 13.55 14.47 7.71
N VAL A 270 12.63 13.65 7.20
CA VAL A 270 11.20 13.95 7.22
C VAL A 270 10.50 12.93 8.11
N GLY A 271 9.73 13.44 9.08
CA GLY A 271 9.08 12.62 10.09
C GLY A 271 8.40 13.48 11.14
N ILE A 272 7.43 12.91 11.84
CA ILE A 272 6.84 13.59 13.00
C ILE A 272 7.81 13.41 14.17
N TYR A 273 8.63 14.41 14.43
CA TYR A 273 9.44 14.44 15.64
C TYR A 273 8.60 15.07 16.74
N ARG A 274 8.18 14.26 17.72
CA ARG A 274 7.85 14.85 19.01
C ARG A 274 9.16 15.19 19.70
N LEU A 275 9.34 16.46 20.03
CA LEU A 275 10.33 16.92 21.01
C LEU A 275 9.94 16.38 22.40
N PHE A 276 10.01 15.07 22.62
CA PHE A 276 9.89 14.51 23.96
C PHE A 276 11.22 14.66 24.68
N ARG A 277 11.40 15.78 25.38
CA ARG A 277 12.37 15.85 26.47
C ARG A 277 11.75 15.23 27.72
N ARG A 278 11.50 13.91 27.73
CA ARG A 278 11.16 13.19 28.97
C ARG A 278 12.44 12.68 29.60
N VAL A 279 12.98 13.45 30.55
CA VAL A 279 13.90 12.91 31.56
C VAL A 279 13.07 12.00 32.47
N CYS A 280 13.07 10.70 32.20
CA CYS A 280 12.57 9.70 33.13
C CYS A 280 13.74 8.91 33.69
N THR A 281 14.19 9.30 34.88
CA THR A 281 15.09 8.50 35.72
C THR A 281 14.31 7.36 36.36
N CYS A 282 14.35 6.16 35.76
CA CYS A 282 13.95 4.93 36.43
C CYS A 282 14.93 3.81 36.05
N ARG A 283 15.75 3.39 37.02
CA ARG A 283 16.55 2.15 37.04
C ARG A 283 17.24 1.74 35.72
N GLY A 284 18.37 2.39 35.42
CA GLY A 284 19.58 1.69 34.96
C GLY A 284 19.60 0.97 33.60
N ALA A 285 18.55 1.01 32.79
CA ALA A 285 18.59 0.52 31.41
C ALA A 285 17.88 1.53 30.49
N LEU A 286 18.67 2.23 29.68
CA LEU A 286 18.21 3.10 28.61
C LEU A 286 17.65 2.22 27.48
N MET A 287 16.32 2.21 27.29
CA MET A 287 15.75 1.89 25.99
C MET A 287 14.68 2.92 25.66
N GLU A 288 15.06 3.80 24.75
CA GLU A 288 14.21 4.77 24.07
C GLU A 288 13.94 4.16 22.69
N GLU A 289 12.80 3.51 22.53
CA GLU A 289 12.32 3.04 21.21
C GLU A 289 11.04 3.79 20.86
N ASP A 290 11.16 5.09 20.64
CA ASP A 290 10.25 5.78 19.73
C ASP A 290 10.67 5.38 18.32
N GLU A 291 10.24 4.20 17.90
CA GLU A 291 10.54 3.57 16.61
C GLU A 291 9.74 4.26 15.48
N MET A 292 9.83 5.58 15.38
CA MET A 292 9.39 6.29 14.19
C MET A 292 10.58 6.33 13.24
N ILE A 293 10.60 5.43 12.27
CA ILE A 293 11.70 5.33 11.29
C ILE A 293 11.74 6.63 10.46
N PRO A 294 12.72 7.53 10.68
CA PRO A 294 12.85 8.76 9.91
C PRO A 294 12.92 8.45 8.41
N LEU A 295 12.20 9.21 7.59
CA LEU A 295 12.33 9.13 6.13
C LEU A 295 13.49 10.05 5.72
N LYS A 296 14.70 9.48 5.77
CA LYS A 296 15.92 10.18 5.38
C LYS A 296 16.02 10.26 3.86
N ARG A 297 16.08 11.47 3.32
CA ARG A 297 16.38 11.73 1.90
C ARG A 297 17.59 12.63 1.77
N LYS A 298 18.51 12.25 0.89
CA LYS A 298 19.64 13.10 0.50
C LYS A 298 19.16 14.16 -0.48
N LEU A 299 19.41 15.42 -0.14
CA LEU A 299 19.20 16.59 -0.98
C LEU A 299 20.55 17.11 -1.44
N ARG A 300 20.71 17.32 -2.74
CA ARG A 300 21.90 17.95 -3.31
C ARG A 300 21.55 19.36 -3.76
N VAL A 301 22.13 20.36 -3.11
CA VAL A 301 22.00 21.77 -3.50
C VAL A 301 23.18 22.13 -4.40
N LEU A 302 22.89 22.37 -5.68
CA LEU A 302 23.89 22.72 -6.68
C LEU A 302 24.29 24.20 -6.53
N PRO A 303 25.57 24.55 -6.77
CA PRO A 303 25.99 25.95 -6.79
C PRO A 303 25.24 26.71 -7.90
N PRO A 304 25.02 28.02 -7.74
CA PRO A 304 24.44 28.82 -8.81
C PRO A 304 25.36 28.76 -10.03
N ASP A 305 24.82 28.35 -11.19
CA ASP A 305 25.51 28.44 -12.48
C ASP A 305 25.91 29.92 -12.67
N GLY A 306 27.20 30.21 -12.57
CA GLY A 306 27.71 31.51 -12.15
C GLY A 306 27.06 32.75 -12.79
N LYS A 307 26.35 33.54 -11.97
CA LYS A 307 26.42 35.01 -11.80
C LYS A 307 25.45 35.52 -10.71
N PRO A 308 25.72 36.68 -10.04
CA PRO A 308 25.13 37.02 -8.74
C PRO A 308 23.96 38.03 -8.83
N GLU A 309 22.97 37.92 -7.93
CA GLU A 309 22.73 38.82 -6.79
C GLU A 309 21.42 38.44 -6.05
N PRO A 310 21.36 38.55 -4.70
CA PRO A 310 20.18 38.19 -3.93
C PRO A 310 19.16 39.35 -3.83
N THR A 311 17.93 39.11 -4.27
CA THR A 311 16.77 39.96 -3.93
C THR A 311 16.13 39.45 -2.64
N LYS A 312 15.72 40.37 -1.76
CA LYS A 312 15.10 40.10 -0.45
C LYS A 312 13.86 39.19 -0.56
N TYR A 313 13.76 38.21 0.33
CA TYR A 313 12.63 37.24 0.38
C TYR A 313 11.50 37.71 1.31
N HIS A 314 10.26 37.40 0.89
CA HIS A 314 9.02 37.45 1.66
C HIS A 314 8.54 36.01 1.92
N VAL A 315 8.16 35.69 3.15
CA VAL A 315 7.51 34.42 3.49
C VAL A 315 6.03 34.53 3.12
N VAL A 316 5.56 33.69 2.18
CA VAL A 316 4.13 33.60 1.82
C VAL A 316 3.58 32.25 2.25
N LEU A 317 2.59 32.27 3.13
CA LEU A 317 1.76 31.11 3.46
C LEU A 317 0.74 30.95 2.33
N ALA A 318 0.65 29.74 1.76
CA ALA A 318 -0.18 29.46 0.59
C ALA A 318 -1.71 29.59 0.82
N GLU A 319 -2.16 29.86 2.05
CA GLU A 319 -3.57 30.18 2.34
C GLU A 319 -3.97 31.60 1.89
N ASP A 320 -3.02 32.50 1.64
CA ASP A 320 -3.30 33.88 1.22
C ASP A 320 -3.28 34.11 -0.31
N ALA A 321 -2.88 33.10 -1.10
CA ALA A 321 -2.77 33.23 -2.56
C ALA A 321 -4.13 33.23 -3.29
N GLU A 322 -5.17 32.60 -2.72
CA GLU A 322 -6.51 32.63 -3.30
C GLU A 322 -7.24 33.96 -3.05
N VAL A 323 -6.92 34.67 -1.96
CA VAL A 323 -7.55 35.96 -1.63
C VAL A 323 -7.02 37.09 -2.52
N ALA A 324 -5.72 37.09 -2.83
CA ALA A 324 -5.11 38.12 -3.69
C ALA A 324 -5.61 38.07 -5.15
N SER A 325 -6.05 36.91 -5.65
CA SER A 325 -6.57 36.78 -7.03
C SER A 325 -7.99 37.31 -7.22
N ASN A 326 -8.73 37.57 -6.14
CA ASN A 326 -10.10 38.09 -6.18
C ASN A 326 -10.21 39.61 -5.93
N GLU A 327 -9.17 40.27 -5.43
CA GLU A 327 -9.17 41.74 -5.23
C GLU A 327 -8.65 42.53 -6.45
N GLU A 328 -7.93 41.91 -7.39
CA GLU A 328 -7.53 42.58 -8.65
C GLU A 328 -8.63 42.54 -9.74
N ALA A 329 -9.79 41.95 -9.45
CA ALA A 329 -10.92 41.82 -10.37
C ALA A 329 -12.15 42.69 -10.00
N SER A 330 -12.02 43.63 -9.05
CA SER A 330 -13.09 44.56 -8.64
C SER A 330 -12.76 46.03 -8.86
#